data_AF-A0ABC8UDG2-F1
#
_entry.id   AF-A0ABC8UDG2-F1
#
_cell.length_a   1.000
_cell.length_b   1.000
_cell.length_c   1.000
_cell.angle_alpha   90.00
_cell.angle_beta   90.00
_cell.angle_gamma   90.00
#
_symmetry.space_group_name_H-M   'P 1'
#
loop_
_entity.id
_entity.type
_entity.pdbx_description
1 polymer ?
#
loop_
_entity_poly.entity_id
_entity_poly.type
_entity_poly.pdbx_seq_one_letter_code
_entity_poly.pdbx_strand_id
1 'polypeptide(L)'
;MGDLVYDPPRDGPTLWEIGIPDRSAAEYYVPDPNPKYINKLLVNHPDRFRQYGLWERYAELYPNQDLVYTVGESDYQKDWFFAQVTRKKDDQTYQATTWQIKFKLENVNQTGKYTLRLALASAAQAELQVRINDPNPSSTPLFSSGIIGRDNAIARHGIHGLYWLFNVDIVGHLLVQGGNIVYLTQAQSTSPFQGIMYDYIRLEGPSSLNSNPIV
;
A
#
# COMPACT_ATOMS: atom_id res chain seq x y z
N MET A 1 28.04 8.15 -19.36
CA MET A 1 27.32 8.51 -18.13
C MET A 1 27.25 7.24 -17.30
N GLY A 2 27.86 7.24 -16.12
CA GLY A 2 27.88 6.05 -15.26
C GLY A 2 26.54 5.92 -14.53
N ASP A 3 26.04 4.69 -14.43
CA ASP A 3 24.84 4.37 -13.69
C ASP A 3 25.07 4.69 -12.21
N LEU A 4 24.33 5.67 -11.69
CA LEU A 4 24.27 5.93 -10.25
C LEU A 4 23.35 4.88 -9.64
N VAL A 5 23.93 3.81 -9.09
CA VAL A 5 23.18 2.83 -8.32
C VAL A 5 22.84 3.47 -6.96
N TYR A 6 21.58 3.86 -6.79
CA TYR A 6 21.06 4.32 -5.49
C TYR A 6 20.60 3.09 -4.70
N ASP A 7 21.25 2.80 -3.57
CA ASP A 7 20.75 1.83 -2.59
C ASP A 7 19.93 2.59 -1.53
N PRO A 8 18.62 2.35 -1.40
CA PRO A 8 17.80 3.02 -0.42
C PRO A 8 18.32 2.72 1.00
N PRO A 9 18.44 3.73 1.89
CA PRO A 9 18.84 3.51 3.28
C PRO A 9 18.00 2.42 3.94
N ARG A 10 18.66 1.54 4.70
CA ARG A 10 18.04 0.43 5.43
C ARG A 10 18.33 0.59 6.91
N ASP A 11 17.29 0.45 7.73
CA ASP A 11 17.40 0.53 9.19
C ASP A 11 17.75 -0.84 9.80
N GLY A 12 17.46 -1.92 9.07
CA GLY A 12 17.76 -3.30 9.44
C GLY A 12 17.58 -4.29 8.29
N PRO A 13 17.64 -5.61 8.54
CA PRO A 13 17.44 -6.61 7.50
C PRO A 13 16.00 -6.55 6.96
N THR A 14 15.86 -6.57 5.63
CA THR A 14 14.55 -6.64 4.97
C THR A 14 13.90 -8.00 5.27
N LEU A 15 12.71 -7.99 5.87
CA LEU A 15 11.93 -9.18 6.16
C LEU A 15 11.04 -9.55 4.96
N TRP A 16 10.42 -8.53 4.36
CA TRP A 16 9.67 -8.64 3.12
C TRP A 16 9.46 -7.26 2.49
N GLU A 17 9.13 -7.27 1.21
CA GLU A 17 8.85 -6.09 0.41
C GLU A 17 7.75 -6.36 -0.64
N ILE A 18 7.09 -5.30 -1.09
CA ILE A 18 6.02 -5.32 -2.09
C ILE A 18 6.27 -4.13 -3.05
N GLY A 19 6.32 -4.41 -4.35
CA GLY A 19 6.54 -3.40 -5.41
C GLY A 19 8.01 -3.12 -5.73
N ILE A 20 8.23 -2.08 -6.53
CA ILE A 20 9.53 -1.59 -6.98
C ILE A 20 9.66 -0.13 -6.55
N PRO A 21 10.75 0.30 -5.88
CA PRO A 21 10.89 1.68 -5.40
C PRO A 21 11.26 2.65 -6.53
N ASP A 22 10.36 2.88 -7.49
CA ASP A 22 10.56 3.74 -8.66
C ASP A 22 9.66 4.99 -8.72
N ARG A 23 8.88 5.22 -7.65
CA ARG A 23 7.88 6.27 -7.46
C ARG A 23 6.65 6.13 -8.34
N SER A 24 6.33 4.90 -8.76
CA SER A 24 5.20 4.57 -9.63
C SER A 24 4.35 3.47 -9.02
N ALA A 25 3.09 3.39 -9.45
CA ALA A 25 2.22 2.25 -9.14
C ALA A 25 2.03 1.32 -10.35
N ALA A 26 2.91 1.41 -11.36
CA ALA A 26 2.68 0.85 -12.69
C ALA A 26 2.88 -0.67 -12.78
N GLU A 27 3.62 -1.24 -11.86
CA GLU A 27 3.86 -2.67 -11.73
C GLU A 27 2.70 -3.41 -11.06
N TYR A 28 1.81 -2.69 -10.37
CA TYR A 28 0.68 -3.27 -9.66
C TYR A 28 -0.48 -3.66 -10.58
N TYR A 29 -1.42 -4.43 -10.05
CA TYR A 29 -2.55 -4.93 -10.79
C TYR A 29 -3.52 -3.82 -11.21
N VAL A 30 -3.54 -3.55 -12.52
CA VAL A 30 -4.53 -2.72 -13.20
C VAL A 30 -5.62 -3.62 -13.76
N PRO A 31 -6.89 -3.51 -13.31
CA PRO A 31 -7.95 -4.42 -13.72
C PRO A 31 -8.33 -4.21 -15.20
N ASP A 32 -9.10 -5.15 -15.75
CA ASP A 32 -9.76 -4.93 -17.04
C ASP A 32 -10.86 -3.86 -16.90
N PRO A 33 -10.99 -2.95 -17.89
CA PRO A 33 -11.99 -1.90 -17.85
C PRO A 33 -13.40 -2.48 -18.01
N ASN A 34 -14.41 -1.69 -17.65
CA ASN A 34 -15.79 -2.05 -17.91
C ASN A 34 -16.00 -2.19 -19.44
N PRO A 35 -16.48 -3.35 -19.95
CA PRO A 35 -16.66 -3.57 -21.39
C PRO A 35 -17.57 -2.53 -22.07
N LYS A 36 -18.48 -1.89 -21.33
CA LYS A 36 -19.37 -0.84 -21.84
C LYS A 36 -18.64 0.45 -22.21
N TYR A 37 -17.50 0.73 -21.57
CA TYR A 37 -16.77 2.00 -21.69
C TYR A 37 -15.33 1.81 -22.18
N ILE A 38 -15.00 0.63 -22.72
CA ILE A 38 -13.65 0.27 -23.12
C ILE A 38 -13.13 1.17 -24.25
N ASN A 39 -11.98 1.81 -24.03
CA ASN A 39 -11.23 2.43 -25.11
C ASN A 39 -10.38 1.36 -25.80
N LYS A 40 -10.72 1.03 -27.05
CA LYS A 40 -10.04 -0.02 -27.82
C LYS A 40 -8.56 0.28 -28.09
N LEU A 41 -8.15 1.55 -28.07
CA LEU A 41 -6.74 1.95 -28.28
C LEU A 41 -5.83 1.56 -27.10
N LEU A 42 -6.40 1.37 -25.92
CA LEU A 42 -5.66 1.05 -24.70
C LEU A 42 -5.70 -0.45 -24.34
N VAL A 43 -6.33 -1.27 -25.17
CA VAL A 43 -6.36 -2.73 -24.98
C VAL A 43 -4.98 -3.30 -25.31
N ASN A 44 -4.42 -4.11 -24.41
CA ASN A 44 -3.05 -4.66 -24.51
C ASN A 44 -1.95 -3.58 -24.65
N HIS A 45 -2.24 -2.35 -24.20
CA HIS A 45 -1.29 -1.24 -24.21
C HIS A 45 -0.56 -1.14 -22.85
N PRO A 46 0.73 -0.74 -22.80
CA PRO A 46 1.43 -0.52 -21.54
C PRO A 46 0.70 0.50 -20.64
N ASP A 47 0.12 1.54 -21.24
CA ASP A 47 -0.70 2.53 -20.55
C ASP A 47 -2.16 2.09 -20.31
N ARG A 48 -2.45 0.80 -20.10
CA ARG A 48 -3.81 0.32 -19.82
C ARG A 48 -4.45 1.01 -18.60
N PHE A 49 -3.64 1.52 -17.68
CA PHE A 49 -4.07 2.33 -16.53
C PHE A 49 -4.78 3.63 -16.93
N ARG A 50 -4.69 4.06 -18.21
CA ARG A 50 -5.39 5.24 -18.73
C ARG A 50 -6.86 4.99 -19.08
N GLN A 51 -7.34 3.75 -18.98
CA GLN A 51 -8.75 3.44 -19.20
C GLN A 51 -9.63 4.16 -18.16
N TYR A 52 -10.76 4.71 -18.61
CA TYR A 52 -11.71 5.37 -17.71
C TYR A 52 -12.42 4.37 -16.81
N GLY A 53 -12.68 4.74 -15.56
CA GLY A 53 -13.49 3.97 -14.62
C GLY A 53 -12.78 2.80 -13.93
N LEU A 54 -11.45 2.69 -14.05
CA LEU A 54 -10.72 1.58 -13.43
C LEU A 54 -10.81 1.56 -11.90
N TRP A 55 -10.93 2.72 -11.24
CA TRP A 55 -11.11 2.78 -9.78
C TRP A 55 -12.44 2.14 -9.35
N GLU A 56 -13.52 2.28 -10.15
CA GLU A 56 -14.83 1.70 -9.82
C GLU A 56 -14.80 0.17 -9.86
N ARG A 57 -13.88 -0.42 -10.63
CA ARG A 57 -13.68 -1.88 -10.70
C ARG A 57 -13.31 -2.47 -9.35
N TYR A 58 -12.74 -1.68 -8.43
CA TYR A 58 -12.42 -2.15 -7.09
C TYR A 58 -13.65 -2.72 -6.38
N ALA A 59 -14.80 -2.02 -6.40
CA ALA A 59 -16.02 -2.50 -5.75
C ALA A 59 -16.62 -3.75 -6.42
N GLU A 60 -16.36 -3.96 -7.71
CA GLU A 60 -16.80 -5.15 -8.44
C GLU A 60 -15.95 -6.39 -8.11
N LEU A 61 -14.64 -6.21 -7.95
CA LEU A 61 -13.71 -7.27 -7.61
C LEU A 61 -13.71 -7.61 -6.11
N TYR A 62 -13.99 -6.60 -5.28
CA TYR A 62 -13.97 -6.67 -3.83
C TYR A 62 -15.34 -6.28 -3.24
N PRO A 63 -16.45 -6.98 -3.58
CA PRO A 63 -17.79 -6.56 -3.18
C PRO A 63 -18.00 -6.64 -1.67
N ASN A 64 -17.52 -7.72 -1.06
CA ASN A 64 -17.81 -8.08 0.34
C ASN A 64 -16.62 -7.90 1.28
N GLN A 65 -15.40 -7.98 0.77
CA GLN A 65 -14.16 -7.91 1.54
C GLN A 65 -13.12 -7.09 0.78
N ASP A 66 -12.17 -6.49 1.50
CA ASP A 66 -11.05 -5.77 0.89
C ASP A 66 -9.90 -6.69 0.53
N LEU A 67 -8.92 -6.14 -0.18
CA LEU A 67 -7.70 -6.81 -0.61
C LEU A 67 -6.97 -7.48 0.56
N VAL A 68 -6.58 -8.74 0.35
CA VAL A 68 -5.73 -9.52 1.26
C VAL A 68 -4.52 -10.00 0.48
N TYR A 69 -3.34 -9.51 0.86
CA TYR A 69 -2.06 -9.90 0.29
C TYR A 69 -1.31 -10.79 1.27
N THR A 70 -0.85 -11.96 0.83
CA THR A 70 -0.07 -12.89 1.68
C THR A 70 1.37 -12.92 1.18
N VAL A 71 2.30 -12.42 2.01
CA VAL A 71 3.74 -12.41 1.69
C VAL A 71 4.24 -13.82 1.43
N GLY A 72 4.89 -14.01 0.29
CA GLY A 72 5.41 -15.30 -0.17
C GLY A 72 4.41 -16.17 -0.94
N GLU A 73 3.14 -15.77 -1.02
CA GLU A 73 2.09 -16.49 -1.77
C GLU A 73 1.45 -15.62 -2.86
N SER A 74 1.13 -14.36 -2.56
CA SER A 74 0.55 -13.39 -3.49
C SER A 74 1.60 -12.79 -4.42
N ASP A 75 1.17 -12.38 -5.61
CA ASP A 75 1.96 -11.69 -6.64
C ASP A 75 1.48 -10.24 -6.77
N TYR A 76 2.31 -9.25 -6.42
CA TYR A 76 1.89 -7.84 -6.46
C TYR A 76 1.46 -7.36 -7.85
N GLN A 77 1.89 -8.00 -8.93
CA GLN A 77 1.47 -7.64 -10.28
C GLN A 77 0.04 -8.07 -10.60
N LYS A 78 -0.54 -8.98 -9.79
CA LYS A 78 -1.86 -9.59 -10.00
C LYS A 78 -2.82 -9.39 -8.85
N ASP A 79 -2.30 -9.39 -7.63
CA ASP A 79 -3.06 -9.46 -6.39
C ASP A 79 -3.03 -8.14 -5.61
N TRP A 80 -2.16 -7.20 -5.99
CA TRP A 80 -2.10 -5.86 -5.40
C TRP A 80 -2.74 -4.85 -6.34
N PHE A 81 -3.94 -4.38 -6.01
CA PHE A 81 -4.66 -3.42 -6.86
C PHE A 81 -3.89 -2.09 -6.95
N PHE A 82 -3.83 -1.47 -8.13
CA PHE A 82 -2.96 -0.30 -8.38
C PHE A 82 -3.27 0.94 -7.51
N ALA A 83 -4.48 1.05 -6.96
CA ALA A 83 -4.88 2.14 -6.07
C ALA A 83 -5.85 1.68 -4.97
N GLN A 84 -5.50 1.94 -3.71
CA GLN A 84 -6.43 1.80 -2.60
C GLN A 84 -7.45 2.94 -2.63
N VAL A 85 -8.62 2.64 -3.15
CA VAL A 85 -9.72 3.59 -3.33
C VAL A 85 -10.88 3.25 -2.41
N THR A 86 -11.88 4.13 -2.37
CA THR A 86 -13.12 3.88 -1.65
C THR A 86 -13.94 2.78 -2.34
N ARG A 87 -14.71 2.02 -1.57
CA ARG A 87 -15.67 1.04 -2.11
C ARG A 87 -17.04 1.70 -2.28
N LYS A 88 -17.49 1.84 -3.53
CA LYS A 88 -18.86 2.29 -3.83
C LYS A 88 -19.88 1.28 -3.29
N LYS A 89 -20.89 1.76 -2.57
CA LYS A 89 -22.03 0.95 -2.07
C LYS A 89 -23.25 1.13 -2.95
N ASP A 90 -23.71 2.37 -3.07
CA ASP A 90 -24.83 2.77 -3.90
C ASP A 90 -24.44 3.98 -4.78
N ASP A 91 -25.40 4.62 -5.45
CA ASP A 91 -25.13 5.64 -6.48
C ASP A 91 -24.29 6.84 -6.00
N GLN A 92 -24.19 7.11 -4.70
CA GLN A 92 -23.39 8.22 -4.15
C GLN A 92 -22.74 7.93 -2.78
N THR A 93 -22.78 6.68 -2.31
CA THR A 93 -22.24 6.31 -0.99
C THR A 93 -20.96 5.51 -1.14
N TYR A 94 -19.94 5.89 -0.37
CA TYR A 94 -18.62 5.29 -0.41
C TYR A 94 -18.20 4.82 0.97
N GLN A 95 -17.53 3.67 1.00
CA GLN A 95 -16.97 3.09 2.21
C GLN A 95 -15.44 3.17 2.17
N ALA A 96 -14.85 3.50 3.33
CA ALA A 96 -13.42 3.33 3.57
C ALA A 96 -12.99 1.88 3.32
N THR A 97 -11.74 1.67 2.89
CA THR A 97 -11.21 0.34 2.60
C THR A 97 -10.02 0.03 3.50
N THR A 98 -9.92 -1.22 3.94
CA THR A 98 -8.82 -1.71 4.78
C THR A 98 -8.17 -2.93 4.16
N TRP A 99 -6.98 -2.74 3.61
CA TRP A 99 -6.18 -3.82 3.02
C TRP A 99 -5.41 -4.56 4.10
N GLN A 100 -5.18 -5.85 3.88
CA GLN A 100 -4.44 -6.71 4.80
C GLN A 100 -3.16 -7.21 4.14
N ILE A 101 -2.02 -7.06 4.82
CA ILE A 101 -0.77 -7.73 4.48
C ILE A 101 -0.53 -8.79 5.53
N LYS A 102 -0.66 -10.06 5.14
CA LYS A 102 -0.40 -11.22 5.99
C LYS A 102 1.02 -11.70 5.77
N PHE A 103 1.75 -11.95 6.84
CA PHE A 103 3.15 -12.40 6.77
C PHE A 103 3.48 -13.28 7.97
N LYS A 104 4.56 -14.04 7.87
CA LYS A 104 5.05 -14.91 8.95
C LYS A 104 6.41 -14.43 9.45
N LEU A 105 6.62 -14.50 10.76
CA LEU A 105 7.91 -14.26 11.40
C LEU A 105 8.34 -15.51 12.18
N GLU A 106 9.49 -16.07 11.84
CA GLU A 106 10.04 -17.25 12.53
C GLU A 106 10.48 -16.92 13.96
N ASN A 107 11.01 -15.72 14.17
CA ASN A 107 11.42 -15.21 15.47
C ASN A 107 11.03 -13.74 15.60
N VAL A 108 10.61 -13.34 16.80
CA VAL A 108 10.28 -11.93 17.09
C VAL A 108 11.12 -11.45 18.26
N ASN A 109 11.88 -10.37 18.03
CA ASN A 109 12.53 -9.65 19.10
C ASN A 109 11.51 -8.72 19.77
N GLN A 110 10.97 -9.14 20.91
CA GLN A 110 9.89 -8.45 21.64
C GLN A 110 10.26 -7.02 22.07
N THR A 111 11.55 -6.73 22.29
CA THR A 111 12.05 -5.39 22.64
C THR A 111 12.63 -4.65 21.43
N GLY A 112 12.76 -5.34 20.30
CA GLY A 112 13.28 -4.80 19.05
C GLY A 112 12.31 -3.81 18.42
N LYS A 113 12.88 -2.93 17.61
CA LYS A 113 12.15 -1.95 16.80
C LYS A 113 12.16 -2.41 15.36
N TYR A 114 10.99 -2.67 14.80
CA TYR A 114 10.79 -2.98 13.39
C TYR A 114 10.37 -1.71 12.66
N THR A 115 10.76 -1.55 11.40
CA THR A 115 10.40 -0.37 10.59
C THR A 115 9.54 -0.79 9.42
N LEU A 116 8.30 -0.33 9.37
CA LEU A 116 7.44 -0.44 8.19
C LEU A 116 7.55 0.84 7.36
N ARG A 117 8.16 0.71 6.18
CA ARG A 117 8.28 1.79 5.21
C ARG A 117 7.12 1.75 4.23
N LEU A 118 6.48 2.90 4.05
CA LEU A 118 5.33 3.09 3.17
C LEU A 118 5.66 4.23 2.19
N ALA A 119 6.02 3.87 0.97
CA ALA A 119 6.21 4.80 -0.14
C ALA A 119 4.91 4.86 -0.96
N LEU A 120 4.42 6.07 -1.19
CA LEU A 120 3.19 6.31 -1.96
C LEU A 120 3.56 7.05 -3.25
N ALA A 121 3.24 6.47 -4.40
CA ALA A 121 3.36 7.11 -5.69
C ALA A 121 2.41 8.32 -5.83
N SER A 122 1.25 8.27 -5.18
CA SER A 122 0.29 9.38 -5.12
C SER A 122 -0.71 9.21 -3.98
N ALA A 123 -1.32 10.33 -3.56
CA ALA A 123 -2.47 10.34 -2.65
C ALA A 123 -3.47 11.44 -3.04
N ALA A 124 -4.76 11.14 -2.92
CA ALA A 124 -5.85 12.04 -3.24
C ALA A 124 -6.82 12.14 -2.05
N GLN A 125 -6.70 13.22 -1.25
CA GLN A 125 -7.55 13.47 -0.07
C GLN A 125 -7.76 12.23 0.81
N ALA A 126 -6.66 11.49 1.05
CA ALA A 126 -6.68 10.22 1.74
C ALA A 126 -6.09 10.37 3.14
N GLU A 127 -6.47 9.47 4.03
CA GLU A 127 -5.82 9.30 5.33
C GLU A 127 -5.41 7.83 5.44
N LEU A 128 -4.10 7.57 5.50
CA LEU A 128 -3.54 6.24 5.70
C LEU A 128 -3.42 5.98 7.19
N GLN A 129 -4.11 4.96 7.68
CA GLN A 129 -3.95 4.45 9.03
C GLN A 129 -3.32 3.05 8.99
N VAL A 130 -2.41 2.80 9.93
CA VAL A 130 -1.73 1.50 10.08
C VAL A 130 -2.10 0.89 11.42
N ARG A 131 -2.52 -0.38 11.40
CA ARG A 131 -2.71 -1.21 12.60
C ARG A 131 -1.97 -2.53 12.44
N ILE A 132 -1.57 -3.13 13.56
CA ILE A 132 -0.83 -4.39 13.59
C ILE A 132 -1.60 -5.38 14.45
N ASN A 133 -1.94 -6.54 13.89
CA ASN A 133 -2.61 -7.67 14.56
C ASN A 133 -3.99 -7.40 15.20
N ASP A 134 -4.43 -6.14 15.29
CA ASP A 134 -5.75 -5.73 15.73
C ASP A 134 -6.50 -5.01 14.59
N PRO A 135 -7.57 -5.60 14.02
CA PRO A 135 -8.38 -4.96 12.99
C PRO A 135 -9.38 -3.93 13.54
N ASN A 136 -9.51 -3.78 14.87
CA ASN A 136 -10.57 -2.97 15.46
C ASN A 136 -10.48 -1.50 15.00
N PRO A 137 -11.47 -0.98 14.25
CA PRO A 137 -11.43 0.41 13.78
C PRO A 137 -11.57 1.42 14.92
N SER A 138 -12.10 1.00 16.09
CA SER A 138 -12.21 1.83 17.28
C SER A 138 -10.93 1.92 18.10
N SER A 139 -9.94 1.05 17.88
CA SER A 139 -8.63 1.20 18.50
C SER A 139 -7.83 2.30 17.79
N THR A 140 -7.03 3.04 18.57
CA THR A 140 -6.13 4.05 18.04
C THR A 140 -5.15 3.39 17.08
N PRO A 141 -5.04 3.84 15.82
CA PRO A 141 -4.07 3.27 14.90
C PRO A 141 -2.65 3.52 15.40
N LEU A 142 -1.74 2.59 15.12
CA LEU A 142 -0.32 2.76 15.43
C LEU A 142 0.26 4.00 14.73
N PHE A 143 -0.24 4.28 13.53
CA PHE A 143 0.12 5.45 12.73
C PHE A 143 -1.11 5.98 11.99
N SER A 144 -1.22 7.31 11.88
CA SER A 144 -2.08 7.98 10.92
C SER A 144 -1.27 9.06 10.21
N SER A 145 -1.40 9.14 8.89
CA SER A 145 -0.80 10.22 8.11
C SER A 145 -1.50 11.56 8.31
N GLY A 146 -2.68 11.58 8.94
CA GLY A 146 -3.66 12.65 8.73
C GLY A 146 -4.12 12.70 7.28
N ILE A 147 -4.91 13.71 6.93
CA ILE A 147 -5.36 13.90 5.54
C ILE A 147 -4.20 14.40 4.69
N ILE A 148 -3.78 13.58 3.73
CA ILE A 148 -2.70 13.85 2.78
C ILE A 148 -3.22 13.88 1.33
N GLY A 149 -2.36 14.33 0.42
CA GLY A 149 -2.67 14.37 -1.01
C GLY A 149 -3.21 15.71 -1.48
N ARG A 150 -4.25 15.65 -2.35
CA ARG A 150 -4.77 16.70 -3.29
C ARG A 150 -4.25 16.54 -4.72
N ASP A 151 -3.58 15.43 -4.99
CA ASP A 151 -3.31 14.98 -6.35
C ASP A 151 -4.63 14.51 -7.02
N ASN A 152 -4.63 14.48 -8.35
CA ASN A 152 -5.77 14.03 -9.17
C ASN A 152 -5.41 12.81 -10.03
N ALA A 153 -4.32 12.10 -9.75
CA ALA A 153 -3.82 10.98 -10.54
C ALA A 153 -4.91 9.91 -10.73
N ILE A 154 -5.60 9.50 -9.67
CA ILE A 154 -6.72 8.54 -9.77
C ILE A 154 -7.80 9.07 -10.73
N ALA A 155 -8.27 10.32 -10.52
CA ALA A 155 -9.31 10.94 -11.33
C ALA A 155 -8.89 11.23 -12.79
N ARG A 156 -7.58 11.32 -13.06
CA ARG A 156 -6.99 11.60 -14.38
C ARG A 156 -6.33 10.37 -15.01
N HIS A 157 -6.56 9.20 -14.44
CA HIS A 157 -6.00 7.92 -14.91
C HIS A 157 -4.46 7.97 -15.05
N GLY A 158 -3.81 8.60 -14.07
CA GLY A 158 -2.39 8.54 -13.85
C GLY A 158 -2.03 7.33 -13.00
N ILE A 159 -0.72 7.13 -12.81
CA ILE A 159 -0.16 6.01 -12.04
C ILE A 159 0.86 6.48 -11.00
N HIS A 160 1.09 7.78 -10.93
CA HIS A 160 1.92 8.46 -9.95
C HIS A 160 1.53 9.94 -9.88
N GLY A 161 2.03 10.64 -8.86
CA GLY A 161 1.72 12.03 -8.56
C GLY A 161 2.71 12.62 -7.57
N LEU A 162 2.24 13.39 -6.60
CA LEU A 162 3.06 13.81 -5.47
C LEU A 162 3.43 12.60 -4.60
N TYR A 163 4.73 12.36 -4.48
CA TYR A 163 5.29 11.25 -3.71
C TYR A 163 5.27 11.50 -2.19
N TRP A 164 4.98 10.45 -1.41
CA TRP A 164 5.02 10.48 0.05
C TRP A 164 5.84 9.31 0.59
N LEU A 165 6.55 9.53 1.69
CA LEU A 165 7.32 8.49 2.37
C LEU A 165 7.07 8.55 3.87
N PHE A 166 6.62 7.43 4.43
CA PHE A 166 6.43 7.27 5.86
C PHE A 166 7.27 6.10 6.37
N ASN A 167 7.84 6.26 7.55
CA ASN A 167 8.47 5.19 8.31
C ASN A 167 7.67 5.02 9.60
N VAL A 168 7.06 3.86 9.78
CA VAL A 168 6.23 3.51 10.93
C VAL A 168 7.02 2.56 11.82
N ASP A 169 7.27 3.01 13.04
CA ASP A 169 7.97 2.24 14.05
C ASP A 169 7.02 1.22 14.70
N ILE A 170 7.31 -0.07 14.54
CA ILE A 170 6.56 -1.17 15.14
C ILE A 170 7.40 -1.75 16.26
N VAL A 171 6.93 -1.61 17.50
CA VAL A 171 7.57 -2.24 18.65
C VAL A 171 7.31 -3.74 18.62
N GLY A 172 8.34 -4.55 18.86
CA GLY A 172 8.28 -6.01 18.70
C GLY A 172 7.18 -6.71 19.49
N HIS A 173 6.73 -6.16 20.63
CA HIS A 173 5.62 -6.74 21.41
C HIS A 173 4.25 -6.67 20.72
N LEU A 174 4.11 -5.87 19.65
CA LEU A 174 2.92 -5.86 18.79
C LEU A 174 2.92 -7.04 17.79
N LEU A 175 4.05 -7.72 17.65
CA LEU A 175 4.26 -8.85 16.74
C LEU A 175 4.35 -10.16 17.51
N VAL A 176 3.95 -11.24 16.85
CA VAL A 176 4.00 -12.60 17.40
C VAL A 176 4.83 -13.51 16.52
N GLN A 177 5.41 -14.56 17.10
CA GLN A 177 5.99 -15.64 16.32
C GLN A 177 4.88 -16.34 15.52
N GLY A 178 5.13 -16.62 14.23
CA GLY A 178 4.13 -17.13 13.30
C GLY A 178 3.42 -16.02 12.54
N GLY A 179 2.10 -16.15 12.36
CA GLY A 179 1.30 -15.27 11.50
C GLY A 179 1.04 -13.89 12.10
N ASN A 180 1.28 -12.85 11.32
CA ASN A 180 1.02 -11.45 11.64
C ASN A 180 0.24 -10.78 10.50
N ILE A 181 -0.45 -9.69 10.81
CA ILE A 181 -1.21 -8.90 9.84
C ILE A 181 -0.93 -7.42 10.04
N VAL A 182 -0.54 -6.73 8.95
CA VAL A 182 -0.62 -5.27 8.85
C VAL A 182 -1.96 -4.91 8.21
N TYR A 183 -2.70 -4.01 8.84
CA TYR A 183 -3.90 -3.42 8.26
C TYR A 183 -3.58 -2.01 7.77
N LEU A 184 -3.84 -1.75 6.49
CA LEU A 184 -3.70 -0.44 5.87
C LEU A 184 -5.10 0.09 5.55
N THR A 185 -5.57 1.06 6.34
CA THR A 185 -6.89 1.66 6.15
C THR A 185 -6.75 3.00 5.44
N GLN A 186 -7.45 3.15 4.31
CA GLN A 186 -7.77 4.46 3.74
C GLN A 186 -9.08 4.91 4.39
N ALA A 187 -9.03 5.91 5.26
CA ALA A 187 -10.15 6.24 6.15
C ALA A 187 -11.18 7.22 5.55
N GLN A 188 -10.82 7.93 4.48
CA GLN A 188 -11.66 9.00 3.91
C GLN A 188 -12.57 8.45 2.80
N SER A 189 -13.89 8.58 2.95
CA SER A 189 -14.86 7.94 2.04
C SER A 189 -16.04 8.82 1.62
N THR A 190 -15.77 10.07 1.28
CA THR A 190 -16.77 11.02 0.78
C THR A 190 -16.76 11.16 -0.75
N SER A 191 -15.76 10.60 -1.44
CA SER A 191 -15.59 10.72 -2.89
C SER A 191 -15.03 9.43 -3.53
N PRO A 192 -15.36 9.13 -4.80
CA PRO A 192 -14.81 7.97 -5.51
C PRO A 192 -13.30 8.06 -5.76
N PHE A 193 -12.76 9.28 -5.77
CA PHE A 193 -11.36 9.53 -6.10
C PHE A 193 -10.45 9.60 -4.89
N GLN A 194 -11.03 9.47 -3.68
CA GLN A 194 -10.23 9.40 -2.47
C GLN A 194 -9.46 8.09 -2.44
N GLY A 195 -8.15 8.18 -2.32
CA GLY A 195 -7.32 6.98 -2.39
C GLY A 195 -5.83 7.21 -2.37
N ILE A 196 -5.12 6.09 -2.37
CA ILE A 196 -3.67 5.99 -2.25
C ILE A 196 -3.17 5.10 -3.39
N MET A 197 -2.15 5.54 -4.10
CA MET A 197 -1.33 4.70 -4.98
C MET A 197 -0.04 4.40 -4.24
N TYR A 198 0.22 3.11 -3.98
CA TYR A 198 1.48 2.69 -3.40
C TYR A 198 2.57 2.69 -4.46
N ASP A 199 3.79 2.96 -4.04
CA ASP A 199 5.01 2.76 -4.82
C ASP A 199 5.69 1.50 -4.32
N TYR A 200 6.06 1.51 -3.04
CA TYR A 200 6.82 0.43 -2.45
C TYR A 200 6.52 0.31 -0.95
N ILE A 201 6.38 -0.92 -0.47
CA ILE A 201 6.14 -1.23 0.94
C ILE A 201 7.20 -2.21 1.41
N ARG A 202 7.82 -1.93 2.57
CA ARG A 202 8.86 -2.79 3.12
C ARG A 202 8.77 -2.89 4.63
N LEU A 203 8.93 -4.10 5.16
CA LEU A 203 9.15 -4.31 6.59
C LEU A 203 10.62 -4.69 6.85
N GLU A 204 11.24 -3.98 7.78
CA GLU A 204 12.61 -4.19 8.22
C GLU A 204 12.61 -4.69 9.67
N GLY A 205 13.48 -5.66 9.95
CA GLY A 205 13.73 -6.14 11.30
C GLY A 205 14.56 -5.16 12.12
N PRO A 206 14.72 -5.41 13.43
CA PRO A 206 15.56 -4.58 14.28
C PRO A 206 17.00 -4.55 13.78
N SER A 207 17.58 -3.35 13.81
CA SER A 207 19.00 -3.16 13.51
C SER A 207 19.84 -4.02 14.44
N SER A 208 20.77 -4.80 13.89
CA SER A 208 21.76 -5.53 14.67
C SER A 208 22.91 -4.60 15.06
N LEU A 209 22.65 -3.57 15.87
CA LEU A 209 23.71 -2.76 16.44
C LEU A 209 24.30 -3.45 17.68
N ASN A 210 25.17 -4.43 17.45
CA ASN A 210 26.39 -4.56 18.24
C ASN A 210 27.46 -3.69 17.58
N SER A 211 27.28 -2.37 17.61
CA SER A 211 28.39 -1.45 17.38
C SER A 211 29.24 -1.45 18.64
N ASN A 212 30.23 -2.34 18.71
CA ASN A 212 31.36 -2.12 19.62
C ASN A 212 31.95 -0.75 19.25
N PRO A 213 32.14 0.18 20.21
CA PRO A 213 32.93 1.35 19.95
C PRO A 213 34.36 0.87 19.63
N ILE A 214 34.83 1.14 18.42
CA ILE A 214 36.24 1.01 18.11
C ILE A 214 36.93 2.10 18.93
N VAL A 215 37.70 1.66 19.94
CA VAL A 215 38.71 2.46 20.64
C VAL A 215 39.88 2.70 19.70
#